data_AF-A0A3D0X8Q4-F1
#
_entry.id   AF-A0A3D0X8Q4-F1
#
_cell.length_a   1.000
_cell.length_b   1.000
_cell.length_c   1.000
_cell.angle_alpha   90.00
_cell.angle_beta   90.00
_cell.angle_gamma   90.00
#
_symmetry.space_group_name_H-M   'P 1'
#
loop_
_entity.id
_entity.type
_entity.pdbx_description
1 polymer ?
#
loop_
_entity_poly.entity_id
_entity_poly.type
_entity_poly.pdbx_seq_one_letter_code
_entity_poly.pdbx_strand_id
1 'polypeptide(L)'
;MKSSIYKVITGVIAVLGFIGGIILGNTVKVHDFNTALMIESWIATALLCLIFYGIASVLEYLEDLGAGQNTSSDTPTSYNYNDRLSSEPIFKDEKPIPKTPTENEWKCPKCGKINQNYVGTCGCGTNKPVVNK
;
A
#
# COMPACT_ATOMS: atom_id res chain seq x y z
N MET A 1 7.23 8.19 9.04
CA MET A 1 8.05 6.98 9.31
C MET A 1 7.33 5.83 8.64
N LYS A 2 7.98 5.06 7.78
CA LYS A 2 7.29 4.03 6.98
C LYS A 2 6.64 2.98 7.89
N SER A 3 5.41 2.59 7.60
CA SER A 3 4.67 1.54 8.33
C SER A 3 5.46 0.22 8.47
N SER A 4 6.32 -0.08 7.47
CA SER A 4 7.23 -1.23 7.48
C SER A 4 8.21 -1.27 8.65
N ILE A 5 8.60 -0.12 9.21
CA ILE A 5 9.50 -0.05 10.36
C ILE A 5 8.85 -0.65 11.62
N TYR A 6 7.55 -0.42 11.81
CA TYR A 6 6.85 -0.93 12.99
C TYR A 6 6.69 -2.46 12.95
N LYS A 7 6.49 -3.04 11.76
CA LYS A 7 6.48 -4.50 11.57
C LYS A 7 7.83 -5.13 11.92
N VAL A 8 8.94 -4.50 11.48
CA VAL A 8 10.30 -4.95 11.81
C VAL A 8 10.57 -4.86 13.30
N ILE A 9 10.27 -3.71 13.92
CA ILE A 9 10.43 -3.51 15.37
C ILE A 9 9.62 -4.54 16.16
N THR A 10 8.38 -4.80 15.75
CA THR A 10 7.53 -5.83 16.39
C THR A 10 8.17 -7.21 16.33
N GLY A 11 8.73 -7.59 15.17
CA GLY A 11 9.46 -8.86 15.02
C GLY A 11 10.68 -8.95 15.95
N VAL A 12 11.46 -7.86 16.07
CA VAL A 12 12.62 -7.81 16.96
C VAL A 12 12.19 -7.94 18.43
N ILE A 13 11.15 -7.22 18.86
CA ILE A 13 10.63 -7.30 20.22
C ILE A 13 10.15 -8.72 20.54
N ALA A 14 9.47 -9.40 19.60
CA ALA A 14 9.01 -10.76 19.79
C ALA A 14 10.17 -11.73 20.05
N VAL A 15 11.24 -11.66 19.25
CA VAL A 15 12.42 -12.52 19.39
C VAL A 15 13.13 -12.24 20.72
N LEU A 16 13.36 -10.96 21.04
CA LEU A 16 14.03 -10.57 22.28
C LEU A 16 13.22 -10.95 23.52
N GLY A 17 11.89 -10.79 23.49
CA GLY A 17 11.03 -11.18 24.61
C GLY A 17 10.94 -12.70 24.79
N PHE A 18 11.00 -13.47 23.70
CA PHE A 18 11.06 -14.93 23.79
C PHE A 18 12.35 -15.39 24.50
N ILE A 19 13.51 -14.89 24.05
CA ILE A 19 14.82 -15.20 24.63
C ILE A 19 14.90 -14.68 26.08
N GLY A 20 14.43 -13.45 26.31
CA GLY A 20 14.39 -12.82 27.61
C GLY A 20 13.58 -13.62 28.63
N GLY A 21 12.44 -14.19 28.22
CA GLY A 21 11.62 -15.04 29.08
C GLY A 21 12.32 -16.33 29.53
N ILE A 22 13.11 -16.97 28.66
CA ILE A 22 13.92 -18.14 29.02
C ILE A 22 15.00 -17.77 30.03
N ILE A 23 15.69 -16.64 29.82
CA ILE A 23 16.72 -16.16 30.74
C ILE A 23 16.11 -15.80 32.09
N LEU A 24 14.97 -15.11 32.10
CA LEU A 24 14.29 -14.68 33.32
C LEU A 24 13.74 -15.87 34.12
N GLY A 25 13.21 -16.90 33.44
CA GLY A 25 12.80 -18.15 34.08
C GLY A 25 13.94 -18.88 34.78
N ASN A 26 15.19 -18.69 34.31
CA ASN A 26 16.37 -19.38 34.84
C ASN A 26 17.12 -18.57 35.93
N THR A 27 16.86 -17.28 36.11
CA THR A 27 17.63 -16.42 37.03
C THR A 27 17.04 -16.27 38.43
N VAL A 28 15.76 -16.58 38.64
CA VAL A 28 15.04 -16.20 39.87
C VAL A 28 15.05 -17.30 40.96
N LYS A 29 15.55 -18.51 40.68
CA LYS A 29 15.81 -19.51 41.73
C LYS A 29 17.11 -20.25 41.46
N VAL A 30 17.95 -20.32 42.49
CA VAL A 30 19.27 -20.95 42.50
C VAL A 30 19.22 -22.46 42.18
N HIS A 31 18.03 -23.08 42.13
CA HIS A 31 17.88 -24.52 41.91
C HIS A 31 16.74 -25.01 40.99
N ASP A 32 15.74 -24.19 40.61
CA ASP A 32 14.62 -24.64 39.75
C ASP A 32 14.17 -23.57 38.73
N PHE A 33 13.82 -24.00 37.52
CA PHE A 33 13.28 -23.12 36.48
C PHE A 33 11.90 -22.57 36.86
N ASN A 34 11.76 -21.24 36.87
CA ASN A 34 10.49 -20.57 37.17
C ASN A 34 9.63 -20.44 35.92
N THR A 35 8.90 -21.52 35.60
CA THR A 35 7.99 -21.59 34.45
C THR A 35 6.89 -20.53 34.51
N ALA A 36 6.42 -20.15 35.70
CA ALA A 36 5.38 -19.14 35.84
C ALA A 36 5.84 -17.76 35.35
N LEU A 37 7.04 -17.33 35.76
CA LEU A 37 7.63 -16.07 35.30
C LEU A 37 7.95 -16.09 33.80
N MET A 38 8.40 -17.24 33.27
CA MET A 38 8.60 -17.40 31.82
C MET A 38 7.28 -17.18 31.07
N ILE A 39 6.21 -17.86 31.46
CA ILE A 39 4.89 -17.75 30.81
C ILE A 39 4.35 -16.33 30.92
N GLU A 40 4.45 -15.70 32.09
CA GLU A 40 4.02 -14.32 32.32
C GLU A 40 4.75 -13.35 31.38
N SER A 41 6.07 -13.49 31.25
CA SER A 41 6.88 -12.67 30.35
C SER A 41 6.51 -12.85 28.87
N TRP A 42 6.16 -14.07 28.46
CA TRP A 42 5.74 -14.37 27.08
C TRP A 42 4.36 -13.82 26.78
N ILE A 43 3.42 -13.91 27.73
CA ILE A 43 2.10 -13.31 27.59
C ILE A 43 2.22 -11.80 27.47
N ALA A 44 3.01 -11.15 28.34
CA ALA A 44 3.23 -9.71 28.28
C ALA A 44 3.87 -9.29 26.94
N THR A 45 4.88 -10.03 26.48
CA THR A 45 5.52 -9.80 25.17
C THR A 45 4.54 -9.95 24.02
N ALA A 46 3.70 -11.01 24.04
CA ALA A 46 2.71 -11.26 23.01
C ALA A 46 1.68 -10.13 22.94
N LEU A 47 1.15 -9.69 24.10
CA LEU A 47 0.23 -8.54 24.17
C LEU A 47 0.87 -7.26 23.62
N LEU A 48 2.12 -7.00 23.99
CA LEU A 48 2.86 -5.84 23.48
C LEU A 48 3.02 -5.91 21.96
N CYS A 49 3.38 -7.08 21.42
CA CYS A 49 3.52 -7.28 19.98
C CYS A 49 2.19 -7.09 19.25
N LEU A 50 1.06 -7.55 19.81
CA LEU A 50 -0.27 -7.34 19.23
C LEU A 50 -0.62 -5.86 19.15
N ILE A 51 -0.30 -5.09 20.20
CA ILE A 51 -0.53 -3.64 20.21
C ILE A 51 0.29 -2.95 19.11
N PHE A 52 1.60 -3.23 19.05
CA PHE A 52 2.46 -2.63 18.03
C PHE A 52 2.08 -3.05 16.60
N TYR A 53 1.70 -4.32 16.40
CA TYR A 53 1.21 -4.80 15.12
C TYR A 53 -0.10 -4.12 14.71
N GLY A 54 -1.03 -3.93 15.64
CA GLY A 54 -2.27 -3.21 15.42
C GLY A 54 -2.00 -1.75 15.00
N ILE A 55 -1.12 -1.06 15.73
CA ILE A 55 -0.72 0.33 15.39
C ILE A 55 -0.06 0.37 14.01
N ALA A 56 0.86 -0.55 13.71
CA ALA A 56 1.52 -0.65 12.41
C ALA A 56 0.51 -0.80 11.26
N SER A 57 -0.50 -1.66 11.47
CA SER A 57 -1.55 -1.91 10.49
C SER A 57 -2.39 -0.66 10.25
N VAL A 58 -2.81 0.03 11.31
CA VAL A 58 -3.56 1.29 11.18
C VAL A 58 -2.74 2.36 10.45
N LEU A 59 -1.45 2.50 10.76
CA LEU A 59 -0.58 3.44 10.07
C LEU A 59 -0.43 3.12 8.58
N GLU A 60 -0.37 1.83 8.21
CA GLU A 60 -0.35 1.39 6.82
C GLU A 60 -1.66 1.75 6.09
N TYR A 61 -2.82 1.50 6.71
CA TYR A 61 -4.11 1.94 6.14
C TYR A 61 -4.19 3.46 5.97
N LEU A 62 -3.65 4.23 6.92
CA LEU A 62 -3.62 5.70 6.82
C LEU A 62 -2.62 6.17 5.76
N GLU A 63 -1.50 5.48 5.58
CA GLU A 63 -0.53 5.75 4.52
C GLU A 63 -1.16 5.49 3.15
N ASP A 64 -1.92 4.41 2.97
CA ASP A 64 -2.66 4.11 1.73
C ASP A 64 -3.74 5.16 1.42
N LEU A 65 -4.50 5.59 2.44
CA LEU A 65 -5.52 6.63 2.27
C LEU A 65 -4.91 8.01 2.04
N GLY A 66 -3.78 8.32 2.67
CA GLY A 66 -3.05 9.58 2.53
C GLY A 66 -2.24 9.69 1.23
N ALA A 67 -1.74 8.56 0.72
CA ALA A 67 -1.03 8.48 -0.56
C ALA A 67 -1.96 8.72 -1.77
N GLY A 68 -3.28 8.61 -1.58
CA GLY A 68 -4.27 8.97 -2.60
C GLY A 68 -4.31 10.45 -2.95
N GLN A 69 -3.60 11.33 -2.23
CA GLN A 69 -3.70 12.78 -2.45
C GLN A 69 -2.49 13.45 -3.11
N ASN A 70 -1.29 12.85 -3.18
CA ASN A 70 -0.17 13.45 -3.93
C ASN A 70 0.87 12.41 -4.42
N THR A 71 1.23 12.52 -5.71
CA THR A 71 2.37 11.91 -6.42
C THR A 71 2.19 10.42 -6.80
N SER A 72 1.91 10.06 -8.05
CA SER A 72 2.81 10.27 -9.20
C SER A 72 4.27 10.28 -8.76
N SER A 73 4.77 9.13 -8.30
CA SER A 73 6.21 8.88 -8.28
C SER A 73 6.67 8.65 -9.72
N ASP A 74 6.65 9.73 -10.51
CA ASP A 74 7.58 9.87 -11.62
C ASP A 74 8.97 9.91 -11.00
N THR A 75 9.62 8.76 -11.08
CA THR A 75 11.06 8.69 -10.92
C THR A 75 11.64 9.52 -12.05
N PRO A 76 12.53 10.51 -11.82
CA PRO A 76 13.32 11.06 -12.92
C PRO A 76 14.39 10.02 -13.27
N THR A 77 13.99 8.94 -13.93
CA THR A 77 14.93 8.18 -14.74
C THR A 77 15.37 9.10 -15.85
N SER A 78 16.65 9.49 -15.82
CA SER A 78 17.30 10.21 -16.91
C SER A 78 17.19 9.38 -18.19
N TYR A 79 16.30 9.76 -19.09
CA TYR A 79 16.19 9.13 -20.40
C TYR A 79 17.34 9.64 -21.28
N ASN A 80 18.34 8.78 -21.48
CA ASN A 80 19.40 9.02 -22.45
C ASN A 80 18.86 8.67 -23.85
N TYR A 81 18.72 9.68 -24.72
CA TYR A 81 18.01 9.61 -26.00
C TYR A 81 18.79 8.95 -27.14
N ASN A 82 20.01 8.45 -26.92
CA ASN A 82 20.85 7.99 -28.03
C ASN A 82 21.21 6.51 -27.91
N ASP A 83 20.36 5.61 -28.44
CA ASP A 83 20.90 4.47 -29.19
C ASP A 83 19.95 3.95 -30.28
N ARG A 84 20.48 3.99 -31.51
CA ARG A 84 20.21 3.18 -32.70
C ARG A 84 18.78 3.05 -33.27
N LEU A 85 18.57 3.90 -34.27
CA LEU A 85 18.01 3.59 -35.58
C LEU A 85 18.52 2.23 -36.12
N SER A 86 17.65 1.19 -36.18
CA SER A 86 17.52 0.25 -37.32
C SER A 86 16.73 -1.04 -36.96
N SER A 87 15.40 -1.02 -37.13
CA SER A 87 14.60 -2.10 -37.75
C SER A 87 13.12 -1.74 -37.69
N GLU A 88 12.48 -1.69 -38.86
CA GLU A 88 11.08 -1.34 -39.12
C GLU A 88 10.03 -2.31 -38.52
N PRO A 89 8.72 -1.98 -38.57
CA PRO A 89 7.76 -2.12 -37.46
C PRO A 89 6.87 -3.36 -37.54
N ILE A 90 6.35 -3.81 -36.39
CA ILE A 90 5.08 -4.57 -36.33
C ILE A 90 4.13 -3.80 -35.41
N PHE A 91 3.57 -2.73 -35.97
CA PHE A 91 2.38 -2.10 -35.44
C PHE A 91 1.23 -3.09 -35.63
N LYS A 92 0.83 -3.79 -34.57
CA LYS A 92 -0.52 -4.37 -34.53
C LYS A 92 -1.47 -3.22 -34.22
N ASP A 93 -2.00 -2.63 -35.27
CA ASP A 93 -3.22 -1.83 -35.26
C ASP A 93 -4.37 -2.66 -34.68
N GLU A 94 -4.45 -2.78 -33.35
CA GLU A 94 -5.75 -3.04 -32.74
C GLU A 94 -6.48 -1.71 -32.68
N LYS A 95 -7.13 -1.40 -33.81
CA LYS A 95 -8.12 -0.35 -33.97
C LYS A 95 -8.91 -0.20 -32.67
N PRO A 96 -8.95 0.97 -32.01
CA PRO A 96 -9.78 1.15 -30.84
C PRO A 96 -11.21 0.91 -31.30
N ILE A 97 -11.79 -0.23 -30.91
CA ILE A 97 -13.22 -0.47 -31.07
C ILE A 97 -13.89 0.72 -30.39
N PRO A 98 -14.72 1.52 -31.09
CA PRO A 98 -15.45 2.61 -30.48
C PRO A 98 -16.36 1.99 -29.42
N LYS A 99 -15.91 1.98 -28.17
CA LYS A 99 -16.78 1.64 -27.05
C LYS A 99 -17.78 2.79 -26.95
N THR A 100 -18.95 2.57 -27.53
CA THR A 100 -20.12 3.39 -27.25
C THR A 100 -20.32 3.36 -25.74
N PRO A 101 -20.45 4.52 -25.08
CA PRO A 101 -20.79 4.56 -23.67
C PRO A 101 -22.05 3.69 -23.46
N THR A 102 -22.01 2.84 -22.44
CA THR A 102 -23.24 2.20 -21.98
C THR A 102 -24.17 3.28 -21.38
N GLU A 103 -25.46 2.97 -21.17
CA GLU A 103 -26.46 3.94 -20.69
C GLU A 103 -26.04 4.68 -19.39
N ASN A 104 -25.12 4.10 -18.62
CA ASN A 104 -24.58 4.64 -17.37
C ASN A 104 -23.17 5.26 -17.49
N GLU A 105 -22.75 5.60 -18.71
CA GLU A 105 -21.44 6.19 -18.97
C GLU A 105 -21.54 7.38 -19.91
N TRP A 106 -20.60 8.33 -19.82
CA TRP A 106 -20.51 9.45 -20.75
C TRP A 106 -19.08 9.61 -21.27
N LYS A 107 -18.96 9.88 -22.56
CA LYS A 107 -17.68 10.13 -23.21
C LYS A 107 -17.32 11.61 -23.09
N CYS A 108 -16.12 11.90 -22.59
CA CYS A 108 -15.62 13.27 -22.52
C CYS A 108 -15.43 13.85 -23.94
N PRO A 109 -16.00 15.03 -24.24
CA PRO A 109 -15.85 15.64 -25.56
C PRO A 109 -14.43 16.19 -25.81
N LYS A 110 -13.68 16.50 -24.74
CA LYS A 110 -12.32 17.05 -24.85
C LYS A 110 -11.24 16.00 -25.06
N CYS A 111 -11.26 14.91 -24.27
CA CYS A 111 -10.19 13.91 -24.29
C CYS A 111 -10.65 12.50 -24.72
N GLY A 112 -11.93 12.31 -25.02
CA GLY A 112 -12.47 11.02 -25.47
C GLY A 112 -12.55 9.92 -24.41
N LYS A 113 -12.11 10.17 -23.17
CA LYS A 113 -12.20 9.24 -22.04
C LYS A 113 -13.66 8.97 -21.68
N ILE A 114 -14.00 7.70 -21.43
CA ILE A 114 -15.31 7.31 -20.88
C ILE A 114 -15.27 7.49 -19.36
N ASN A 115 -16.26 8.20 -18.82
CA ASN A 115 -16.45 8.41 -17.38
C ASN A 115 -17.78 7.81 -16.95
N GLN A 116 -17.88 7.41 -15.68
CA GLN A 116 -19.12 6.90 -15.09
C GLN A 116 -20.16 8.03 -14.93
N ASN A 117 -21.46 7.71 -14.95
CA ASN A 117 -22.53 8.72 -14.91
C ASN A 117 -22.52 9.61 -13.64
N TYR A 118 -22.03 9.08 -12.52
CA TYR A 118 -21.88 9.80 -11.25
C TYR A 118 -20.71 10.81 -11.25
N VAL A 119 -19.82 10.74 -12.24
CA VAL A 119 -18.68 11.67 -12.37
C VAL A 119 -19.14 12.94 -13.07
N GLY A 120 -19.18 14.05 -12.35
CA GLY A 120 -19.58 15.37 -12.87
C GLY A 120 -18.51 16.11 -13.67
N THR A 121 -17.22 15.80 -13.47
CA THR A 121 -16.09 16.44 -14.15
C THR A 121 -15.06 15.38 -14.56
N CYS A 122 -14.65 15.37 -15.82
CA CYS A 122 -13.60 14.49 -16.31
C CYS A 122 -12.23 14.90 -15.74
N GLY A 123 -11.31 13.96 -15.58
CA GLY A 123 -9.94 14.24 -15.12
C GLY A 123 -9.14 15.22 -15.98
N CYS A 124 -9.60 15.55 -17.21
CA CYS A 124 -9.03 16.61 -18.05
C CYS A 124 -9.59 18.03 -17.75
N GLY A 125 -10.44 18.15 -16.74
CA GLY A 125 -11.11 19.38 -16.30
C GLY A 125 -12.42 19.71 -17.01
N THR A 126 -12.89 18.90 -17.96
CA THR A 126 -14.15 19.15 -18.68
C THR A 126 -15.35 18.60 -17.92
N ASN A 127 -16.35 19.45 -17.69
CA ASN A 127 -17.61 19.05 -17.06
C ASN A 127 -18.44 18.11 -17.94
N LYS A 128 -19.22 17.27 -17.29
CA LYS A 128 -20.20 16.38 -17.93
C LYS A 128 -21.20 17.21 -18.75
N PRO A 129 -21.42 16.88 -20.04
CA PRO A 129 -22.42 17.56 -20.85
C PRO A 129 -23.81 17.42 -20.25
N VAL A 130 -24.53 18.53 -20.10
CA VAL A 130 -25.95 18.52 -19.75
C VAL A 130 -26.70 18.23 -21.04
N VAL A 131 -27.33 17.06 -21.14
CA VAL A 131 -28.23 16.76 -22.27
C VAL A 131 -29.53 17.52 -21.99
N ASN A 132 -29.68 18.70 -22.59
CA ASN A 132 -30.98 19.35 -22.65
C ASN A 132 -31.87 18.47 -23.54
N LYS A 133 -32.88 17.83 -22.94
CA LYS A 133 -33.96 17.16 -23.67
C LYS A 133 -34.89 18.18 -24.29
#